data_AF-A0A4Y8IHS7-F1
#
_entry.id   AF-A0A4Y8IHS7-F1
#
_cell.length_a   1.000
_cell.length_b   1.000
_cell.length_c   1.000
_cell.angle_alpha   90.00
_cell.angle_beta   90.00
_cell.angle_gamma   90.00
#
_symmetry.space_group_name_H-M   'P 1'
#
loop_
_entity.id
_entity.type
_entity.pdbx_description
1 polymer ?
#
loop_
_entity_poly.entity_id
_entity_poly.type
_entity_poly.pdbx_seq_one_letter_code
_entity_poly.pdbx_strand_id
1 'polypeptide(L)'
;MEALRLEGFDIHTFDCTIWEKDNYHKELAKTLEFPEYYGENLDAFNDCLSDMIPKNKGFVLAFRNYDIFTKKHPDIAFHILDIIQINSWRFLIEGTVLLGIVQSNDGKLSFPPLGGMDADWNRDEWLNTNRGLRGL
;
A
#
# COMPACT_ATOMS: atom_id res chain seq x y z
N MET A 1 4.03 -11.67 14.64
CA MET A 1 4.09 -10.22 14.98
C MET A 1 5.13 -9.92 16.04
N GLU A 2 5.17 -10.62 17.18
CA GLU A 2 6.17 -10.34 18.24
C GLU A 2 7.63 -10.43 17.78
N ALA A 3 8.00 -11.49 17.05
CA ALA A 3 9.35 -11.62 16.49
C ALA A 3 9.74 -10.42 15.59
N LEU A 4 8.82 -9.90 14.78
CA LEU A 4 9.09 -8.73 13.93
C LEU A 4 9.26 -7.44 14.74
N ARG A 5 8.51 -7.28 15.84
CA ARG A 5 8.71 -6.13 16.75
C ARG A 5 10.09 -6.18 17.39
N LEU A 6 10.53 -7.37 17.83
CA LEU A 6 11.87 -7.58 18.40
C LEU A 6 13.00 -7.31 17.40
N GLU A 7 12.74 -7.52 16.11
CA GLU A 7 13.67 -7.19 15.00
C GLU A 7 13.66 -5.70 14.62
N GLY A 8 12.91 -4.85 15.32
CA GLY A 8 12.91 -3.40 15.12
C GLY A 8 12.00 -2.92 13.99
N PHE A 9 10.90 -3.64 13.70
CA PHE A 9 9.88 -3.18 12.76
C PHE A 9 8.70 -2.51 13.47
N ASP A 10 8.24 -1.39 12.91
CA ASP A 10 6.96 -0.80 13.27
C ASP A 10 5.84 -1.65 12.63
N ILE A 11 4.90 -2.16 13.41
CA ILE A 11 3.82 -3.03 12.88
C ILE A 11 2.48 -2.33 12.99
N HIS A 12 1.87 -2.09 11.83
CA HIS A 12 0.52 -1.59 11.66
C HIS A 12 -0.40 -2.76 11.28
N THR A 13 -1.45 -2.98 12.07
CA THR A 13 -2.34 -4.13 11.91
C THR A 13 -3.75 -3.65 11.54
N PHE A 14 -4.37 -4.36 10.60
CA PHE A 14 -5.72 -4.09 10.11
C PHE A 14 -6.59 -5.32 10.26
N ASP A 15 -7.82 -5.15 10.74
CA ASP A 15 -8.84 -6.21 10.72
C ASP A 15 -9.84 -5.91 9.60
N CYS A 16 -9.67 -6.59 8.47
CA CYS A 16 -10.41 -6.28 7.26
C CYS A 16 -11.84 -6.87 7.25
N THR A 17 -12.29 -7.46 8.35
CA THR A 17 -13.62 -8.11 8.46
C THR A 17 -14.75 -7.16 8.08
N ILE A 18 -14.65 -5.90 8.47
CA ILE A 18 -15.69 -4.88 8.25
C ILE A 18 -15.31 -3.87 7.17
N TRP A 19 -14.22 -4.12 6.42
CA TRP A 19 -13.80 -3.21 5.36
C TRP A 19 -14.83 -3.16 4.23
N GLU A 20 -15.15 -1.94 3.84
CA GLU A 20 -16.04 -1.56 2.76
C GLU A 20 -15.47 -0.33 2.05
N LYS A 21 -15.98 -0.02 0.84
CA LYS A 21 -15.49 1.08 -0.01
C LYS A 21 -15.43 2.44 0.68
N ASP A 22 -16.30 2.68 1.67
CA ASP A 22 -16.49 3.95 2.36
C ASP A 22 -15.72 4.07 3.69
N ASN A 23 -15.05 3.00 4.13
CA ASN A 23 -14.39 2.97 5.45
C ASN A 23 -12.90 2.55 5.43
N TYR A 24 -12.45 1.75 4.45
CA TYR A 24 -11.11 1.18 4.50
C TYR A 24 -10.02 2.25 4.46
N HIS A 25 -10.23 3.30 3.65
CA HIS A 25 -9.34 4.47 3.60
C HIS A 25 -9.24 5.20 4.94
N LYS A 26 -10.34 5.30 5.69
CA LYS A 26 -10.35 5.94 7.01
C LYS A 26 -9.55 5.12 8.03
N GLU A 27 -9.66 3.80 7.97
CA GLU A 27 -8.86 2.92 8.82
C GLU A 27 -7.36 2.96 8.45
N LEU A 28 -7.04 2.94 7.15
CA LEU A 28 -5.67 3.13 6.65
C LEU A 28 -5.09 4.46 7.16
N ALA A 29 -5.77 5.57 6.90
CA ALA A 29 -5.31 6.89 7.29
C ALA A 29 -5.11 7.03 8.80
N LYS A 30 -6.07 6.54 9.59
CA LYS A 30 -5.99 6.58 11.05
C LYS A 30 -4.82 5.74 11.59
N THR A 31 -4.62 4.53 11.05
CA THR A 31 -3.64 3.58 11.58
C THR A 31 -2.20 3.91 11.14
N LEU A 32 -2.07 4.51 9.96
CA LEU A 32 -0.79 4.96 9.39
C LEU A 32 -0.48 6.42 9.70
N GLU A 33 -1.36 7.10 10.45
CA GLU A 33 -1.22 8.50 10.83
C GLU A 33 -1.04 9.43 9.61
N PHE A 34 -1.79 9.15 8.54
CA PHE A 34 -1.79 10.00 7.35
C PHE A 34 -2.33 11.41 7.63
N PRO A 35 -1.89 12.41 6.85
CA PRO A 35 -2.26 13.80 7.06
C PRO A 35 -3.75 14.07 6.81
N GLU A 36 -4.27 15.17 7.37
CA GLU A 36 -5.68 15.57 7.23
C GLU A 36 -6.13 15.79 5.78
N TYR A 37 -5.19 16.08 4.87
CA TYR A 37 -5.46 16.25 3.44
C TYR A 37 -5.53 14.94 2.65
N TYR A 38 -5.50 13.79 3.32
CA TYR A 38 -5.60 12.47 2.67
C TYR A 38 -6.89 12.33 1.85
N GLY A 39 -6.74 12.09 0.55
CA GLY A 39 -7.84 12.13 -0.43
C GLY A 39 -8.78 10.92 -0.47
N GLU A 40 -8.64 9.96 0.45
CA GLU A 40 -9.46 8.74 0.55
C GLU A 40 -9.64 7.99 -0.80
N ASN A 41 -8.55 7.87 -1.57
CA ASN A 41 -8.50 7.10 -2.81
C ASN A 41 -7.15 6.37 -2.95
N LEU A 42 -7.02 5.46 -3.92
CA LEU A 42 -5.82 4.63 -4.10
C LEU A 42 -4.58 5.45 -4.50
N ASP A 43 -4.74 6.52 -5.26
CA ASP A 43 -3.63 7.42 -5.60
C ASP A 43 -3.12 8.14 -4.35
N ALA A 44 -4.03 8.66 -3.53
CA ALA A 44 -3.69 9.27 -2.24
C ALA A 44 -3.04 8.26 -1.28
N PHE A 45 -3.47 6.98 -1.29
CA PHE A 45 -2.83 5.91 -0.54
C PHE A 45 -1.39 5.70 -0.98
N ASN A 46 -1.15 5.62 -2.29
CA ASN A 46 0.19 5.48 -2.84
C ASN A 46 1.09 6.66 -2.48
N ASP A 47 0.60 7.89 -2.66
CA ASP A 47 1.34 9.12 -2.35
C ASP A 47 1.74 9.14 -0.87
N CYS A 48 0.77 8.99 0.05
CA CYS A 48 1.05 9.05 1.49
C CYS A 48 1.91 7.87 1.97
N LEU A 49 1.72 6.67 1.43
CA LEU A 49 2.55 5.51 1.77
C LEU A 49 4.00 5.74 1.33
N SER A 50 4.21 6.33 0.15
CA SER A 50 5.54 6.57 -0.40
C SER A 50 6.35 7.60 0.40
N ASP A 51 5.66 8.50 1.12
CA ASP A 51 6.27 9.53 1.96
C ASP A 51 6.40 9.10 3.44
N MET A 52 6.00 7.88 3.80
CA MET A 52 6.12 7.39 5.18
C MET A 52 7.59 7.28 5.60
N ILE A 53 7.89 7.69 6.84
CA ILE A 53 9.23 7.55 7.42
C ILE A 53 9.14 6.54 8.58
N PRO A 54 9.77 5.35 8.48
CA PRO A 54 9.82 4.42 9.60
C PRO A 54 10.57 5.02 10.79
N LYS A 55 10.22 4.62 12.01
CA LYS A 55 10.98 5.02 13.21
C LYS A 55 12.27 4.21 13.36
N ASN A 56 12.29 3.01 12.80
CA ASN A 56 13.35 2.02 12.98
C ASN A 56 13.79 1.43 11.62
N LYS A 57 13.97 0.11 11.53
CA LYS A 57 14.46 -0.61 10.34
C LYS A 57 13.49 -0.56 9.15
N GLY A 58 12.22 -0.28 9.44
CA GLY A 58 11.15 -0.39 8.47
C GLY A 58 9.81 -0.62 9.15
N PHE A 59 8.78 -0.84 8.36
CA PHE A 59 7.43 -1.08 8.85
C PHE A 59 6.72 -2.21 8.11
N VAL A 60 5.78 -2.83 8.81
CA VAL A 60 5.00 -3.98 8.35
C VAL A 60 3.53 -3.61 8.37
N LEU A 61 2.86 -3.83 7.23
CA LEU A 61 1.42 -3.69 7.08
C LEU A 61 0.79 -5.09 7.13
N ALA A 62 0.10 -5.39 8.22
CA ALA A 62 -0.45 -6.71 8.49
C ALA A 62 -1.98 -6.72 8.39
N PHE A 63 -2.51 -7.37 7.36
CA PHE A 63 -3.94 -7.47 7.09
C PHE A 63 -4.48 -8.83 7.55
N ARG A 64 -5.52 -8.82 8.40
CA ARG A 64 -6.21 -10.03 8.86
C ARG A 64 -7.58 -10.15 8.20
N ASN A 65 -8.03 -11.39 8.01
CA ASN A 65 -9.31 -11.71 7.36
C ASN A 65 -9.46 -11.02 6.00
N TYR A 66 -8.36 -10.92 5.25
CA TYR A 66 -8.33 -10.13 4.01
C TYR A 66 -9.23 -10.72 2.92
N ASP A 67 -9.43 -12.04 2.95
CA ASP A 67 -10.36 -12.75 2.08
C ASP A 67 -11.78 -12.19 2.11
N ILE A 68 -12.25 -11.71 3.27
CA ILE A 68 -13.58 -11.12 3.42
C ILE A 68 -13.69 -9.84 2.58
N PHE A 69 -12.68 -8.98 2.65
CA PHE A 69 -12.62 -7.75 1.88
C PHE A 69 -12.40 -8.04 0.40
N THR A 70 -11.44 -8.91 0.05
CA THR A 70 -11.15 -9.27 -1.33
C THR A 70 -12.35 -9.87 -2.05
N LYS A 71 -13.17 -10.69 -1.37
CA LYS A 71 -14.38 -11.25 -1.98
C LYS A 71 -15.41 -10.19 -2.38
N LYS A 72 -15.49 -9.08 -1.63
CA LYS A 72 -16.42 -7.98 -1.90
C LYS A 72 -15.87 -7.00 -2.93
N HIS A 73 -14.59 -6.67 -2.80
CA HIS A 73 -13.92 -5.62 -3.56
C HIS A 73 -12.57 -6.11 -4.10
N PRO A 74 -12.56 -7.09 -5.02
CA PRO A 74 -11.33 -7.76 -5.45
C PRO A 74 -10.32 -6.81 -6.08
N ASP A 75 -10.78 -5.88 -6.93
CA ASP A 75 -9.90 -4.92 -7.61
C ASP A 75 -9.23 -3.97 -6.61
N ILE A 76 -9.99 -3.46 -5.63
CA ILE A 76 -9.46 -2.57 -4.59
C ILE A 76 -8.44 -3.31 -3.72
N ALA A 77 -8.77 -4.54 -3.30
CA ALA A 77 -7.86 -5.35 -2.51
C ALA A 77 -6.56 -5.65 -3.26
N PHE A 78 -6.65 -5.99 -4.54
CA PHE A 78 -5.47 -6.16 -5.39
C PHE A 78 -4.62 -4.87 -5.42
N HIS A 79 -5.21 -3.72 -5.72
CA HIS A 79 -4.46 -2.47 -5.84
C HIS A 79 -3.80 -2.00 -4.54
N ILE A 80 -4.41 -2.27 -3.37
CA ILE A 80 -3.74 -2.00 -2.08
C ILE A 80 -2.45 -2.80 -1.97
N LEU A 81 -2.48 -4.11 -2.25
CA LEU A 81 -1.29 -4.96 -2.17
C LEU A 81 -0.27 -4.60 -3.25
N ASP A 82 -0.73 -4.23 -4.43
CA ASP A 82 0.11 -3.82 -5.55
C ASP A 82 0.89 -2.54 -5.24
N ILE A 83 0.21 -1.52 -4.70
CA ILE A 83 0.83 -0.27 -4.22
C ILE A 83 1.86 -0.54 -3.13
N ILE A 84 1.56 -1.42 -2.17
CA ILE A 84 2.51 -1.79 -1.10
C ILE A 84 3.74 -2.47 -1.71
N GLN A 85 3.55 -3.38 -2.68
CA GLN A 85 4.64 -4.07 -3.33
C GLN A 85 5.52 -3.11 -4.14
N ILE A 86 4.94 -2.15 -4.85
CA ILE A 86 5.70 -1.12 -5.59
C ILE A 86 6.52 -0.26 -4.63
N ASN A 87 5.92 0.23 -3.55
CA ASN A 87 6.62 1.05 -2.56
C ASN A 87 7.70 0.26 -1.79
N SER A 88 7.55 -1.06 -1.63
CA SER A 88 8.59 -1.90 -1.00
C SER A 88 9.94 -1.80 -1.72
N TRP A 89 9.93 -1.67 -3.04
CA TRP A 89 11.15 -1.45 -3.83
C TRP A 89 11.75 -0.06 -3.60
N ARG A 90 10.91 0.97 -3.50
CA ARG A 90 11.35 2.35 -3.21
C ARG A 90 12.05 2.43 -1.87
N PHE A 91 11.39 1.92 -0.81
CA PHE A 91 11.97 1.88 0.52
C PHE A 91 13.27 1.07 0.56
N LEU A 92 13.34 -0.05 -0.16
CA LEU A 92 14.54 -0.89 -0.18
C LEU A 92 15.76 -0.15 -0.72
N ILE A 93 15.59 0.71 -1.73
CA ILE A 93 16.66 1.56 -2.28
C ILE A 93 17.20 2.51 -1.20
N GLU A 94 16.34 3.00 -0.31
CA GLU A 94 16.66 3.90 0.78
C GLU A 94 17.20 3.15 2.03
N GLY A 95 17.40 1.83 1.95
CA GLY A 95 17.84 1.01 3.07
C GLY A 95 16.76 0.74 4.12
N THR A 96 15.50 1.06 3.80
CA THR A 96 14.32 0.83 4.64
C THR A 96 13.55 -0.37 4.14
N VAL A 97 12.88 -1.10 5.03
CA VAL A 97 12.02 -2.24 4.64
C VAL A 97 10.55 -1.91 4.83
N LEU A 98 9.76 -2.02 3.75
CA LEU A 98 8.30 -2.10 3.81
C LEU A 98 7.86 -3.54 3.46
N LEU A 99 7.08 -4.16 4.34
CA LEU A 99 6.54 -5.51 4.11
C LEU A 99 5.01 -5.53 4.27
N GLY A 100 4.32 -6.06 3.26
CA GLY A 100 2.91 -6.43 3.36
C GLY A 100 2.74 -7.89 3.78
N ILE A 101 1.96 -8.16 4.81
CA ILE A 101 1.59 -9.52 5.25
C ILE A 101 0.07 -9.65 5.22
N VAL A 102 -0.42 -10.69 4.57
CA VAL A 102 -1.85 -10.96 4.44
C VAL A 102 -2.18 -12.31 5.07
N GLN A 103 -3.15 -12.31 5.98
CA GLN A 103 -3.78 -13.52 6.48
C GLN A 103 -5.17 -13.69 5.84
N SER A 104 -5.40 -14.89 5.31
CA SER A 104 -6.66 -15.33 4.71
C SER A 104 -7.18 -16.56 5.45
N ASN A 105 -8.51 -16.68 5.59
CA ASN A 105 -9.17 -17.93 5.97
C ASN A 105 -9.66 -18.74 4.75
N ASP A 106 -9.60 -18.16 3.55
CA ASP A 106 -9.88 -18.84 2.28
C ASP A 106 -8.58 -19.35 1.65
N GLY A 107 -8.38 -20.67 1.67
CA GLY A 107 -7.22 -21.33 1.07
C GLY A 107 -7.19 -21.29 -0.46
N LYS A 108 -8.23 -20.76 -1.11
CA LYS A 108 -8.29 -20.56 -2.56
C LYS A 108 -8.03 -19.11 -2.98
N LEU A 109 -7.82 -18.20 -2.02
CA LEU A 109 -7.51 -16.81 -2.32
C LEU A 109 -6.24 -16.73 -3.17
N SER A 110 -6.36 -16.05 -4.30
CA SER A 110 -5.24 -15.81 -5.23
C SER A 110 -5.35 -14.40 -5.77
N PHE A 111 -4.20 -13.75 -5.96
CA PHE A 111 -4.08 -12.47 -6.64
C PHE A 111 -3.36 -12.66 -7.98
N PRO A 112 -3.60 -11.79 -8.97
CA PRO A 112 -2.65 -11.60 -10.06
C PRO A 112 -1.24 -11.27 -9.50
N PRO A 113 -0.19 -11.40 -10.33
CA PRO A 113 1.14 -10.95 -9.94
C PRO A 113 1.12 -9.50 -9.42
N LEU A 114 1.74 -9.28 -8.26
CA LEU A 114 1.84 -7.97 -7.61
C LEU A 114 3.17 -7.30 -7.98
N GLY A 115 3.15 -5.98 -8.08
CA GLY A 115 4.33 -5.16 -8.41
C GLY A 115 4.74 -5.31 -9.87
N GLY A 116 3.81 -5.59 -10.77
CA GLY A 116 4.07 -5.51 -12.21
C GLY A 116 4.45 -4.07 -12.56
N MET A 117 5.68 -3.85 -13.02
CA MET A 117 6.16 -2.52 -13.36
C MET A 117 6.14 -2.33 -14.87
N ASP A 118 5.43 -1.30 -15.31
CA ASP A 118 5.65 -0.69 -16.62
C ASP A 118 6.72 0.41 -16.48
N ALA A 119 7.37 0.77 -17.60
CA ALA A 119 8.34 1.86 -17.58
C ALA A 119 7.62 3.19 -17.39
N ASP A 120 7.71 3.75 -16.19
CA ASP A 120 7.19 5.07 -15.88
C ASP A 120 8.14 6.19 -16.34
N TRP A 121 7.54 7.34 -16.64
CA TRP A 121 8.30 8.58 -16.76
C TRP A 121 8.84 8.98 -15.39
N ASN A 122 10.07 9.48 -15.34
CA ASN A 122 10.58 10.06 -14.10
C ASN A 122 9.71 11.27 -13.69
N ARG A 123 9.73 11.57 -12.39
CA ARG A 123 8.88 12.61 -11.78
C ARG A 123 9.15 14.03 -12.32
N ASP A 124 10.29 14.26 -12.95
CA ASP A 124 10.63 15.56 -13.55
C ASP A 124 10.08 15.68 -14.99
N GLU A 125 9.85 14.56 -15.67
CA GLU A 125 9.50 14.50 -17.09
C GLU A 125 8.08 13.96 -17.38
N TRP A 126 7.32 13.56 -16.37
CA TRP A 126 6.00 12.93 -16.57
C TRP A 126 4.97 13.83 -17.28
N LEU A 127 5.04 15.16 -17.05
CA LEU A 127 4.13 16.13 -17.66
C LEU A 127 4.20 16.06 -19.19
N ASN A 128 3.03 15.86 -19.84
CA ASN A 128 2.91 15.86 -21.31
C ASN A 128 3.56 17.11 -21.95
N THR A 129 3.46 18.26 -21.27
CA THR A 129 4.08 19.52 -21.71
C THR A 129 5.61 19.47 -21.74
N ASN A 130 6.23 18.74 -20.81
CA ASN A 130 7.68 18.55 -20.74
C ASN A 130 8.17 17.58 -21.84
N ARG A 131 7.24 16.79 -22.41
CA ARG A 131 7.48 15.83 -23.49
C ARG A 131 7.10 16.34 -24.88
N GLY A 132 6.74 17.63 -25.00
CA GLY A 132 6.32 18.22 -26.28
C GLY A 132 4.97 17.71 -26.80
N LEU A 133 4.22 16.96 -25.99
CA LEU A 133 2.89 16.46 -26.31
C LEU A 133 1.88 17.55 -25.95
N ARG A 134 1.56 18.45 -26.90
CA ARG A 134 0.48 19.43 -26.76
C ARG A 134 -0.69 19.05 -27.68
N GLY A 135 -1.86 18.79 -27.11
CA GLY A 135 -3.14 18.71 -27.84
C GLY A 135 -3.68 17.32 -28.15
N LEU A 136 -3.92 16.50 -27.12
CA LEU A 136 -4.98 15.49 -27.17
C LEU A 136 -6.15 15.99 -26.32
#